data_AF-A0A4P6JR02-F1
#
_entry.id   AF-A0A4P6JR02-F1
#
_cell.length_a   1.000
_cell.length_b   1.000
_cell.length_c   1.000
_cell.angle_alpha   90.00
_cell.angle_beta   90.00
_cell.angle_gamma   90.00
#
_symmetry.space_group_name_H-M   'P 1'
#
loop_
_entity.id
_entity.type
_entity.pdbx_description
1 polymer ?
#
loop_
_entity_poly.entity_id
_entity_poly.type
_entity_poly.pdbx_seq_one_letter_code
_entity_poly.pdbx_strand_id
1 'polypeptide(L)'
;MLRFRFSPIWHNWDFLKLWFGETVSSIGSQVTLIAFPLTAVTLLHASAFQMAILTATDTIPIILFGLFIGVWVDRQKRRPLLIMSNVVRILLLCSVPISYTLHLLTMEQL
;
A
#
# COMPACT_ATOMS: atom_id res chain seq x y z
N MET A 1 -29.01 -26.09 -18.67
CA MET A 1 -29.56 -24.87 -18.04
C MET A 1 -28.68 -24.50 -16.85
N LEU A 2 -27.77 -23.52 -17.01
CA LEU A 2 -26.93 -23.01 -15.91
C LEU A 2 -27.74 -22.00 -15.09
N ARG A 3 -28.10 -22.37 -13.86
CA ARG A 3 -28.84 -21.51 -12.94
C ARG A 3 -27.84 -20.56 -12.28
N PHE A 4 -27.65 -19.36 -12.85
CA PHE A 4 -26.91 -18.28 -12.19
C PHE A 4 -27.66 -17.87 -10.92
N ARG A 5 -27.24 -18.42 -9.78
CA ARG A 5 -27.77 -18.02 -8.47
C ARG A 5 -27.08 -16.73 -8.06
N PHE A 6 -27.62 -15.60 -8.52
CA PHE A 6 -27.28 -14.27 -7.99
C PHE A 6 -27.71 -14.22 -6.52
N SER A 7 -26.85 -14.74 -5.64
CA SER A 7 -26.98 -14.46 -4.22
C SER A 7 -26.62 -12.98 -4.07
N PRO A 8 -27.45 -12.14 -3.43
CA PRO A 8 -27.14 -10.72 -3.29
C PRO A 8 -25.77 -10.60 -2.63
N ILE A 9 -24.80 -10.03 -3.35
CA ILE A 9 -23.39 -9.91 -2.93
C ILE A 9 -23.31 -9.21 -1.56
N TRP A 10 -24.25 -8.30 -1.32
CA TRP A 10 -24.49 -7.57 -0.07
C TRP A 10 -24.84 -8.43 1.15
N HIS A 11 -25.23 -9.69 0.98
CA HIS A 11 -25.48 -10.62 2.09
C HIS A 11 -24.24 -11.44 2.48
N ASN A 12 -23.15 -11.35 1.71
CA ASN A 12 -21.91 -12.04 2.03
C ASN A 12 -20.99 -11.14 2.88
N TRP A 13 -20.97 -11.40 4.18
CA TRP A 13 -20.15 -10.65 5.14
C TRP A 13 -18.65 -10.68 4.85
N ASP A 14 -18.13 -11.77 4.29
CA ASP A 14 -16.71 -11.85 3.94
C ASP A 14 -16.37 -10.98 2.73
N PHE A 15 -17.30 -10.90 1.77
CA PHE A 15 -17.17 -9.98 0.64
C PHE A 15 -17.19 -8.51 1.11
N LEU A 16 -18.14 -8.14 1.97
CA LEU A 16 -18.23 -6.77 2.48
C LEU A 16 -16.97 -6.34 3.24
N LYS A 17 -16.39 -7.23 4.04
CA LYS A 17 -15.11 -6.96 4.75
C LYS A 17 -13.96 -6.72 3.78
N LEU A 18 -13.84 -7.55 2.73
CA LEU A 18 -12.81 -7.39 1.71
C LEU A 18 -13.02 -6.11 0.91
N TRP A 19 -14.25 -5.84 0.49
CA TRP A 19 -14.60 -4.66 -0.31
C TRP A 19 -14.31 -3.36 0.46
N PHE A 20 -14.73 -3.29 1.73
CA PHE A 20 -14.45 -2.13 2.57
C PHE A 20 -12.95 -1.97 2.83
N GLY A 21 -12.27 -3.05 3.20
CA GLY A 21 -10.83 -3.03 3.46
C GLY A 21 -10.02 -2.59 2.24
N GLU A 22 -10.34 -3.10 1.05
CA GLU A 22 -9.70 -2.73 -0.21
C GLU A 22 -10.02 -1.28 -0.60
N THR A 23 -11.27 -0.83 -0.41
CA THR A 23 -11.66 0.55 -0.71
C THR A 23 -10.87 1.55 0.13
N VAL A 24 -10.82 1.34 1.45
CA VAL A 24 -10.03 2.18 2.36
C VAL A 24 -8.55 2.11 1.98
N SER A 25 -8.07 0.92 1.63
CA SER A 25 -6.68 0.70 1.23
C SER A 25 -6.31 1.45 -0.03
N SER A 26 -7.18 1.45 -1.03
CA SER A 26 -6.96 2.12 -2.31
C SER A 26 -6.97 3.64 -2.12
N ILE A 27 -7.90 4.17 -1.33
CA ILE A 27 -7.93 5.60 -0.97
C ILE A 27 -6.63 6.00 -0.28
N GLY A 28 -6.18 5.23 0.72
CA GLY A 28 -4.91 5.49 1.41
C GLY A 28 -3.70 5.46 0.48
N SER A 29 -3.66 4.53 -0.47
CA SER A 29 -2.59 4.47 -1.47
C SER A 29 -2.58 5.71 -2.36
N GLN A 30 -3.75 6.19 -2.82
CA GLN A 30 -3.84 7.41 -3.63
C GLN A 30 -3.41 8.65 -2.87
N VAL A 31 -3.78 8.74 -1.59
CA VAL A 31 -3.31 9.83 -0.72
C VAL A 31 -1.79 9.78 -0.58
N THR A 32 -1.22 8.60 -0.33
CA THR A 32 0.23 8.43 -0.14
C THR A 32 1.02 8.81 -1.39
N LEU A 33 0.53 8.42 -2.57
CA LEU A 33 1.13 8.74 -3.87
C LEU A 33 1.34 10.25 -4.05
N ILE A 34 0.42 11.07 -3.53
CA ILE A 34 0.51 12.53 -3.63
C ILE A 34 1.22 13.12 -2.41
N ALA A 35 0.91 12.61 -1.21
CA ALA A 35 1.43 13.13 0.05
C ALA A 35 2.94 12.99 0.15
N PHE A 36 3.51 11.83 -0.20
CA PHE A 36 4.95 11.59 -0.06
C PHE A 36 5.80 12.55 -0.92
N PRO A 37 5.53 12.71 -2.24
CA PRO A 37 6.22 13.71 -3.05
C PRO A 37 6.06 15.13 -2.54
N LEU A 38 4.86 15.51 -2.08
CA LEU A 38 4.61 16.84 -1.54
C LEU A 38 5.40 17.07 -0.25
N THR A 39 5.39 16.10 0.68
CA THR A 39 6.18 16.16 1.92
C THR A 39 7.67 16.25 1.62
N ALA A 40 8.18 15.46 0.69
CA ALA A 40 9.59 15.49 0.28
C ALA A 40 10.01 16.89 -0.20
N VAL A 41 9.22 17.54 -1.05
CA VAL A 41 9.57 18.87 -1.59
C VAL A 41 9.32 19.99 -0.58
N THR A 42 8.21 19.95 0.16
CA THR A 42 7.78 21.08 1.01
C THR A 42 8.44 21.09 2.38
N LEU A 43 8.62 19.92 3.00
CA LEU A 43 9.16 19.79 4.36
C LEU A 43 10.64 19.42 4.35
N LEU A 44 11.08 18.61 3.39
CA LEU A 44 12.46 18.11 3.32
C LEU A 44 13.31 18.81 2.25
N HIS A 45 12.72 19.75 1.48
CA HIS A 45 13.38 20.48 0.39
C HIS A 45 14.14 19.55 -0.57
N ALA A 46 13.52 18.42 -0.91
CA ALA A 46 14.15 17.37 -1.70
C ALA A 46 14.65 17.87 -3.06
N SER A 47 15.88 17.49 -3.39
CA SER A 47 16.48 17.75 -4.69
C SER A 47 15.85 16.88 -5.80
N ALA A 48 16.04 17.26 -7.06
CA ALA A 48 15.56 16.48 -8.21
C ALA A 48 16.06 15.02 -8.20
N PHE A 49 17.29 14.79 -7.75
CA PHE A 49 17.86 13.45 -7.63
C PHE A 49 17.16 12.61 -6.56
N GLN A 50 16.85 13.20 -5.39
CA GLN A 50 16.12 12.51 -4.32
C GLN A 50 14.68 12.19 -4.74
N MET A 51 14.02 13.08 -5.49
CA MET A 51 12.70 12.80 -6.06
C MET A 51 12.73 11.66 -7.10
N ALA A 52 13.80 11.59 -7.90
CA ALA A 52 14.00 10.50 -8.85
C ALA A 52 14.18 9.16 -8.13
N ILE A 53 14.96 9.12 -7.03
CA ILE A 53 15.10 7.93 -6.19
C ILE A 53 13.75 7.54 -5.58
N LEU A 54 13.04 8.49 -4.97
CA LEU A 54 11.72 8.24 -4.35
C LEU A 54 10.75 7.58 -5.34
N THR A 55 10.66 8.12 -6.55
CA THR A 55 9.80 7.58 -7.61
C THR A 55 10.27 6.20 -8.07
N ALA A 56 11.59 5.99 -8.17
CA ALA A 56 12.16 4.70 -8.59
C ALA A 56 11.89 3.60 -7.56
N THR A 57 11.86 3.92 -6.27
CA THR A 57 11.55 2.96 -5.19
C THR A 57 10.15 2.36 -5.32
N ASP A 58 9.20 3.06 -5.94
CA ASP A 58 7.86 2.53 -6.19
C ASP A 58 7.87 1.45 -7.29
N THR A 59 8.66 1.63 -8.35
CA THR A 59 8.67 0.71 -9.50
C THR A 59 9.71 -0.41 -9.42
N ILE A 60 10.90 -0.12 -8.87
CA ILE A 60 12.04 -1.05 -8.85
C ILE A 60 11.69 -2.40 -8.21
N PRO A 61 11.05 -2.48 -7.03
CA PRO A 61 10.73 -3.75 -6.40
C PRO A 61 9.81 -4.61 -7.27
N ILE A 62 8.87 -3.98 -7.98
CA ILE A 62 7.94 -4.68 -8.89
C ILE A 62 8.72 -5.27 -10.07
N ILE A 63 9.63 -4.50 -10.66
CA ILE A 63 10.43 -4.96 -11.80
C ILE A 63 11.37 -6.10 -11.40
N LEU A 64 12.06 -5.96 -10.26
CA LEU A 64 13.06 -6.93 -9.82
C LEU A 64 12.43 -8.21 -9.26
N PHE A 65 11.34 -8.08 -8.50
CA PHE A 65 10.80 -9.17 -7.70
C PHE A 65 9.37 -9.57 -8.07
N GLY A 66 8.71 -8.89 -9.01
CA GLY A 66 7.29 -9.10 -9.32
C GLY A 66 6.94 -10.55 -9.67
N LEU A 67 7.74 -11.21 -10.51
CA LEU A 67 7.52 -12.62 -10.87
C LEU A 67 7.74 -13.56 -9.67
N PHE A 68 8.83 -13.37 -8.93
CA PHE A 68 9.19 -14.22 -7.79
C PHE A 68 8.17 -14.11 -6.66
N ILE A 69 7.79 -12.87 -6.32
CA ILE A 69 6.77 -12.59 -5.31
C ILE A 69 5.42 -13.15 -5.77
N GLY A 70 5.04 -13.00 -7.04
CA GLY A 70 3.80 -13.56 -7.57
C GLY A 70 3.69 -15.07 -7.36
N VAL A 71 4.70 -15.83 -7.80
CA VAL A 71 4.75 -17.28 -7.63
C VAL A 71 4.75 -17.69 -6.16
N TRP A 72 5.45 -16.93 -5.30
CA TRP A 72 5.48 -17.19 -3.87
C TRP A 72 4.11 -16.95 -3.23
N VAL A 73 3.46 -15.81 -3.53
CA VAL A 73 2.13 -15.43 -3.03
C VAL A 73 1.07 -16.44 -3.44
N ASP A 74 1.13 -16.97 -4.67
CA ASP A 74 0.17 -17.96 -5.18
C ASP A 74 0.18 -19.26 -4.38
N ARG A 75 1.31 -19.60 -3.75
CA ARG A 75 1.45 -20.80 -2.90
C ARG A 75 1.00 -20.57 -1.46
N GLN A 76 0.80 -19.33 -1.03
CA GLN A 76 0.44 -18.99 0.34
C GLN A 76 -1.08 -18.93 0.54
N LYS A 77 -1.51 -19.03 1.81
CA LYS A 77 -2.91 -18.79 2.18
C LYS A 77 -3.23 -17.29 1.99
N ARG A 78 -4.16 -16.99 1.07
CA ARG A 78 -4.53 -15.62 0.67
C ARG A 78 -4.94 -14.71 1.83
N ARG A 79 -5.78 -15.21 2.75
CA ARG A 79 -6.34 -14.39 3.84
C ARG A 79 -5.28 -13.92 4.85
N PRO A 80 -4.44 -14.80 5.45
CA PRO A 80 -3.33 -14.34 6.30
C PRO A 80 -2.37 -13.40 5.60
N LEU A 81 -2.04 -13.67 4.33
CA LEU A 81 -1.12 -12.84 3.57
C LEU A 81 -1.65 -11.41 3.36
N LEU A 82 -2.94 -11.28 3.00
CA LEU A 82 -3.60 -9.98 2.87
C LEU A 82 -3.65 -9.21 4.20
N ILE A 83 -3.89 -9.90 5.32
CA ILE A 83 -3.90 -9.28 6.64
C ILE A 83 -2.49 -8.79 7.01
N MET A 84 -1.47 -9.65 6.87
CA MET A 84 -0.09 -9.29 7.18
C MET A 84 0.40 -8.12 6.32
N SER A 85 0.11 -8.12 5.01
CA SER A 85 0.46 -7.02 4.12
C SER A 85 -0.15 -5.70 4.56
N ASN A 86 -1.44 -5.70 4.89
CA ASN A 86 -2.12 -4.49 5.38
C ASN A 86 -1.58 -4.03 6.75
N VAL A 87 -1.28 -4.94 7.67
CA VAL A 87 -0.68 -4.59 8.97
C VAL A 87 0.69 -3.96 8.78
N VAL A 88 1.55 -4.56 7.96
CA VAL A 88 2.88 -3.99 7.64
C VAL A 88 2.73 -2.62 7.02
N ARG A 89 1.81 -2.45 6.06
CA ARG A 89 1.55 -1.15 5.42
C ARG A 89 1.10 -0.10 6.43
N ILE A 90 0.19 -0.44 7.34
CA ILE A 90 -0.27 0.49 8.39
C ILE A 90 0.91 0.90 9.28
N LEU A 91 1.74 -0.04 9.72
CA LEU A 91 2.91 0.25 10.55
C LEU A 91 3.89 1.19 9.85
N LEU A 92 4.17 0.94 8.56
CA LEU A 92 5.04 1.81 7.76
C LEU A 92 4.44 3.21 7.59
N LEU A 93 3.16 3.31 7.21
CA LEU A 93 2.51 4.61 7.01
C LEU A 93 2.36 5.40 8.31
N CYS A 94 2.13 4.73 9.45
CA CYS A 94 2.09 5.39 10.76
C CYS A 94 3.47 5.85 11.24
N SER A 95 4.57 5.24 10.76
CA SER A 95 5.92 5.67 11.14
C SER A 95 6.26 7.09 10.67
N VAL A 96 5.69 7.54 9.53
CA VAL A 96 5.91 8.86 8.95
C VAL A 96 5.41 10.00 9.87
N PRO A 97 4.12 10.07 10.26
CA PRO A 97 3.65 11.12 11.16
C PRO A 97 4.29 11.02 12.55
N ILE A 98 4.61 9.81 13.04
CA ILE A 98 5.33 9.64 14.33
C ILE A 98 6.73 10.26 14.24
N SER A 99 7.45 10.04 13.16
CA SER A 99 8.79 10.60 12.99
C SER A 99 8.76 12.10 12.77
N TYR A 100 7.72 12.60 12.09
CA TYR A 100 7.46 14.03 11.97
C TYR A 100 7.23 14.71 13.33
N THR A 101 6.40 14.14 14.22
CA THR A 101 6.17 14.72 15.55
C THR A 101 7.40 14.67 16.45
N LEU A 102 8.31 13.73 16.20
CA LEU A 102 9.62 13.65 16.87
C LEU A 102 10.68 14.56 16.24
N HIS A 103 10.37 15.30 15.18
CA HIS A 103 11.32 16.10 14.39
C HIS A 103 12.49 15.29 13.79
N LEU A 104 12.26 14.00 13.55
CA LEU A 104 13.24 13.06 12.98
C LEU A 104 12.83 12.57 11.58
N LEU A 105 11.93 13.29 10.90
CA LEU A 105 11.48 12.93 9.56
C LEU A 105 12.66 13.00 8.57
N THR A 106 12.90 11.92 7.85
CA THR A 106 13.97 11.82 6.84
C THR A 106 13.44 11.33 5.50
N MET A 107 14.22 11.52 4.43
CA MET A 107 13.89 11.03 3.08
C MET A 107 13.75 9.51 3.00
N GLU A 108 14.36 8.75 3.91
CA GLU A 108 14.29 7.28 3.89
C GLU A 108 12.93 6.72 4.35
N GLN A 109 12.11 7.56 5.00
CA GLN A 109 10.79 7.18 5.51
C GLN A 109 9.67 7.42 4.51
N LEU A 110 9.94 8.17 3.44
CA LEU A 110 9.04 8.43 2.32
C LEU A 110 9.35 7.46 1.18
#